data_AF-A0AA87W720-F1
#
_entry.id   AF-A0AA87W720-F1
#
_cell.length_a   1.000
_cell.length_b   1.000
_cell.length_c   1.000
_cell.angle_alpha   90.00
_cell.angle_beta   90.00
_cell.angle_gamma   90.00
#
_symmetry.space_group_name_H-M   'P 1'
#
loop_
_entity.id
_entity.type
_entity.pdbx_description
1 polymer ?
#
loop_
_entity_poly.entity_id
_entity_poly.type
_entity_poly.pdbx_seq_one_letter_code
_entity_poly.pdbx_strand_id
1 'polypeptide(L)'
;MGSRRDALTSRRNDRGTQALAVMAHIIFSDYRSPAAEQAYEIAWDFLARTGAIRDEFEACVFLAQRITMMVEEGQTHRIRMANRAICEYQRHLEESDSLIRSGGRRAEGQ
;
A
#
# COMPACT_ATOMS: atom_id res chain seq x y z
N MET A 1 -40.99 2.37 -13.90
CA MET A 1 -40.28 2.47 -12.62
C MET A 1 -38.83 2.12 -12.87
N GLY A 2 -38.01 3.14 -13.13
CA GLY A 2 -36.59 3.01 -13.44
C GLY A 2 -35.74 3.58 -12.32
N SER A 3 -34.68 2.87 -11.94
CA SER A 3 -33.56 3.41 -11.17
C SER A 3 -32.41 2.42 -11.34
N ARG A 4 -31.71 2.42 -12.49
CA ARG A 4 -30.47 3.17 -12.69
C ARG A 4 -29.66 3.25 -11.39
N ARG A 5 -28.86 2.21 -11.12
CA ARG A 5 -27.78 2.20 -10.13
C ARG A 5 -26.48 1.75 -10.80
N ASP A 6 -26.25 2.26 -12.01
CA ASP A 6 -24.99 2.17 -12.71
C ASP A 6 -24.25 3.50 -12.58
N ALA A 7 -22.94 3.36 -12.36
CA ALA A 7 -21.92 4.36 -12.64
C ALA A 7 -21.87 5.58 -11.71
N LEU A 8 -21.35 5.43 -10.48
CA LEU A 8 -20.65 6.55 -9.83
C LEU A 8 -19.66 6.12 -8.74
N THR A 9 -18.63 5.34 -9.09
CA THR A 9 -17.39 5.30 -8.32
C THR A 9 -16.18 5.36 -9.22
N SER A 10 -15.68 6.59 -9.36
CA SER A 10 -14.27 6.92 -9.37
C SER A 10 -13.43 6.54 -10.60
N ARG A 11 -13.76 7.16 -11.73
CA ARG A 11 -12.83 7.37 -12.86
C ARG A 11 -11.95 8.62 -12.60
N ARG A 12 -11.33 8.73 -11.42
CA ARG A 12 -10.57 9.93 -11.01
C ARG A 12 -9.10 9.75 -10.63
N ASN A 13 -8.52 8.54 -10.65
CA ASN A 13 -7.09 8.38 -10.34
C ASN A 13 -6.25 7.47 -11.27
N ASP A 14 -6.75 7.10 -12.45
CA ASP A 14 -6.12 6.13 -13.35
C ASP A 14 -4.63 6.39 -13.70
N ARG A 15 -4.17 7.64 -13.77
CA ARG A 15 -2.80 7.94 -14.25
C ARG A 15 -1.71 7.77 -13.18
N GLY A 16 -2.00 8.09 -11.91
CA GLY A 16 -1.04 7.90 -10.82
C GLY A 16 -0.89 6.43 -10.45
N THR A 17 -2.01 5.72 -10.41
CA THR A 17 -2.04 4.28 -10.10
C THR A 17 -1.39 3.44 -11.20
N GLN A 18 -1.48 3.83 -12.47
CA GLN A 18 -0.81 3.12 -13.57
C GLN A 18 0.72 3.15 -13.46
N ALA A 19 1.33 4.28 -13.09
CA ALA A 19 2.79 4.36 -12.94
C ALA A 19 3.30 3.45 -11.81
N LEU A 20 2.58 3.42 -10.68
CA LEU A 20 2.92 2.58 -9.53
C LEU A 20 2.66 1.10 -9.80
N ALA A 21 1.59 0.78 -10.52
CA ALA A 21 1.31 -0.58 -10.99
C ALA A 21 2.41 -1.07 -11.95
N VAL A 22 2.90 -0.21 -12.85
CA VAL A 22 4.03 -0.53 -13.74
C VAL A 22 5.31 -0.77 -12.94
N MET A 23 5.59 0.04 -11.90
CA MET A 23 6.76 -0.19 -11.03
C MET A 23 6.66 -1.52 -10.28
N ALA A 24 5.52 -1.81 -9.66
CA ALA A 24 5.29 -3.09 -9.00
C ALA A 24 5.44 -4.27 -9.98
N HIS A 25 4.87 -4.14 -11.18
CA HIS A 25 4.99 -5.14 -12.22
C HIS A 25 6.44 -5.36 -12.65
N ILE A 26 7.26 -4.31 -12.78
CA ILE A 26 8.69 -4.44 -13.11
C ILE A 26 9.46 -5.14 -11.98
N ILE A 27 9.20 -4.78 -10.71
CA ILE A 27 9.87 -5.37 -9.54
C ILE A 27 9.52 -6.86 -9.41
N PHE A 28 8.24 -7.22 -9.52
CA PHE A 28 7.78 -8.59 -9.29
C PHE A 28 7.85 -9.50 -10.52
N SER A 29 7.90 -8.94 -11.74
CA SER A 29 8.16 -9.72 -12.95
C SER A 29 9.52 -10.41 -12.91
N ASP A 30 10.51 -9.78 -12.26
CA ASP A 30 11.84 -10.39 -12.02
C ASP A 30 11.77 -11.58 -11.05
N TYR A 31 10.83 -11.56 -10.11
CA TYR A 31 10.62 -12.63 -9.10
C TYR A 31 9.79 -13.83 -9.60
N ARG A 32 9.25 -13.79 -10.83
CA ARG A 32 8.44 -14.86 -11.45
C ARG A 32 7.34 -15.42 -10.52
N SER A 33 6.85 -14.63 -9.57
CA SER A 33 5.90 -15.06 -8.56
C SER A 33 4.56 -14.34 -8.74
N PRO A 34 3.59 -14.92 -9.45
CA PRO A 34 2.28 -14.30 -9.66
C PRO A 34 1.52 -14.09 -8.33
N ALA A 35 1.90 -14.80 -7.27
CA ALA A 35 1.33 -14.60 -5.94
C ALA A 35 1.77 -13.27 -5.30
N ALA A 36 2.98 -12.79 -5.62
CA ALA A 36 3.53 -11.55 -5.08
C ALA A 36 2.87 -10.31 -5.71
N GLU A 37 2.72 -10.34 -7.03
CA GLU A 37 2.01 -9.29 -7.78
C GLU A 37 0.57 -9.15 -7.26
N GLN A 38 -0.16 -10.26 -7.15
CA GLN A 38 -1.53 -10.25 -6.63
C GLN A 38 -1.59 -9.80 -5.17
N ALA A 39 -0.59 -10.16 -4.35
CA ALA A 39 -0.51 -9.69 -2.96
C ALA A 39 -0.36 -8.17 -2.88
N TYR A 40 0.45 -7.59 -3.78
CA TYR A 40 0.66 -6.15 -3.87
C TYR A 40 -0.63 -5.44 -4.26
N GLU A 41 -1.33 -5.91 -5.29
CA GLU A 41 -2.60 -5.32 -5.73
C GLU A 41 -3.65 -5.32 -4.62
N ILE A 42 -3.78 -6.44 -3.89
CA ILE A 42 -4.72 -6.55 -2.77
C ILE A 42 -4.35 -5.57 -1.64
N ALA A 43 -3.07 -5.51 -1.27
CA ALA A 43 -2.60 -4.60 -0.22
C ALA A 43 -2.81 -3.14 -0.62
N TRP A 44 -2.49 -2.79 -1.86
CA TRP A 44 -2.67 -1.45 -2.42
C TRP A 44 -4.15 -1.04 -2.46
N ASP A 45 -5.04 -1.87 -3.01
CA ASP A 45 -6.48 -1.57 -3.07
C ASP A 45 -7.05 -1.35 -1.66
N PHE A 46 -6.67 -2.18 -0.69
CA PHE A 46 -7.09 -2.00 0.70
C PHE A 46 -6.63 -0.67 1.30
N LEU A 47 -5.34 -0.33 1.16
CA LEU A 47 -4.78 0.90 1.72
C LEU A 47 -5.31 2.16 1.02
N ALA A 48 -5.50 2.10 -0.30
CA ALA A 48 -6.07 3.18 -1.08
C ALA A 48 -7.55 3.42 -0.71
N ARG A 49 -8.34 2.36 -0.51
CA ARG A 49 -9.75 2.47 -0.10
C ARG A 49 -9.93 2.96 1.32
N THR A 50 -9.02 2.60 2.22
CA THR A 50 -9.06 3.04 3.62
C THR A 50 -8.52 4.46 3.81
N GLY A 51 -7.87 5.04 2.79
CA GLY A 51 -7.23 6.35 2.89
C GLY A 51 -6.01 6.34 3.81
N ALA A 52 -5.44 5.16 4.10
CA ALA A 52 -4.26 5.02 4.94
C ALA A 52 -2.97 5.47 4.22
N ILE A 53 -3.00 5.56 2.90
CA ILE A 53 -1.86 6.03 2.10
C ILE A 53 -1.68 7.53 2.32
N ARG A 54 -0.61 7.90 3.05
CA ARG A 54 -0.19 9.30 3.22
C ARG A 54 0.59 9.82 2.04
N ASP A 55 1.52 8.99 1.54
CA ASP A 55 2.32 9.24 0.36
C ASP A 55 2.30 7.99 -0.53
N GLU A 56 1.86 8.16 -1.77
CA GLU A 56 1.66 7.06 -2.71
C GLU A 56 2.99 6.41 -3.11
N PHE A 57 4.08 7.18 -3.16
CA PHE A 57 5.40 6.68 -3.50
C PHE A 57 6.01 5.89 -2.33
N GLU A 58 5.95 6.45 -1.13
CA GLU A 58 6.37 5.77 0.11
C GLU A 58 5.62 4.44 0.30
N ALA A 59 4.29 4.46 0.15
CA ALA A 59 3.48 3.26 0.27
C ALA A 59 3.86 2.20 -0.77
N CYS A 60 4.05 2.60 -2.04
CA CYS A 60 4.47 1.71 -3.11
C CYS A 60 5.81 1.05 -2.81
N VAL A 61 6.82 1.84 -2.44
CA VAL A 61 8.16 1.35 -2.13
C VAL A 61 8.14 0.41 -0.92
N PHE A 62 7.42 0.78 0.15
CA PHE A 62 7.32 -0.04 1.35
C PHE A 62 6.66 -1.39 1.07
N LEU A 63 5.52 -1.39 0.38
CA LEU A 63 4.81 -2.62 0.01
C LEU A 63 5.65 -3.50 -0.91
N ALA A 64 6.32 -2.90 -1.90
CA ALA A 64 7.20 -3.62 -2.82
C ALA A 64 8.33 -4.33 -2.06
N GLN A 65 9.06 -3.61 -1.21
CA GLN A 65 10.13 -4.18 -0.39
C GLN A 65 9.62 -5.29 0.54
N ARG A 66 8.47 -5.08 1.20
CA ARG A 66 7.96 -6.04 2.17
C ARG A 66 7.50 -7.34 1.51
N ILE A 67 6.84 -7.23 0.36
CA ILE A 67 6.37 -8.39 -0.41
C ILE A 67 7.56 -9.13 -1.03
N THR A 68 8.56 -8.42 -1.56
CA THR A 68 9.80 -9.02 -2.05
C THR A 68 10.48 -9.86 -0.97
N MET A 69 10.63 -9.32 0.24
CA MET A 69 11.20 -10.06 1.36
C MET A 69 10.41 -11.35 1.66
N MET A 70 9.08 -11.29 1.61
CA MET A 70 8.24 -12.48 1.83
C MET A 70 8.40 -13.52 0.73
N VAL A 71 8.64 -13.11 -0.52
CA VAL A 71 8.94 -14.02 -1.62
C VAL A 71 10.29 -14.70 -1.43
N GLU A 72 11.31 -13.94 -1.00
CA GLU A 72 12.62 -14.49 -0.64
C GLU A 72 12.54 -15.48 0.53
N GLU A 73 11.64 -15.23 1.50
CA GLU A 73 11.31 -16.17 2.59
C GLU A 73 10.52 -17.42 2.10
N GLY A 74 10.17 -17.51 0.82
CA GLY A 74 9.45 -18.65 0.23
C GLY A 74 7.94 -18.62 0.45
N GLN A 75 7.35 -17.46 0.78
CA GLN A 75 5.90 -17.34 0.89
C GLN A 75 5.23 -17.43 -0.48
N THR A 76 4.23 -18.29 -0.58
CA THR A 76 3.48 -18.54 -1.83
C THR A 76 2.00 -18.11 -1.73
N HIS A 77 1.52 -17.79 -0.52
CA HIS A 77 0.13 -17.44 -0.29
C HIS A 77 -0.11 -15.92 -0.42
N ARG A 78 -0.68 -15.49 -1.56
CA ARG A 78 -0.99 -14.09 -1.85
C ARG A 78 -1.74 -13.36 -0.72
N ILE A 79 -2.73 -14.00 -0.11
CA ILE A 79 -3.55 -13.40 0.95
C ILE A 79 -2.74 -13.18 2.23
N ARG A 80 -1.90 -14.14 2.61
CA ARG A 80 -1.03 -14.00 3.79
C ARG A 80 0.00 -12.89 3.58
N MET A 81 0.58 -12.83 2.37
CA MET A 81 1.51 -11.76 2.01
C MET A 81 0.83 -10.39 2.05
N ALA A 82 -0.34 -10.25 1.45
CA ALA A 82 -1.09 -9.00 1.47
C ALA A 82 -1.44 -8.56 2.90
N ASN A 83 -2.04 -9.44 3.70
CA ASN A 83 -2.42 -9.13 5.08
C ASN A 83 -1.22 -8.74 5.93
N ARG A 84 -0.09 -9.45 5.79
CA ARG A 84 1.14 -9.13 6.50
C ARG A 84 1.70 -7.77 6.06
N ALA A 85 1.72 -7.48 4.76
CA ALA A 85 2.15 -6.20 4.24
C ALA A 85 1.28 -5.03 4.75
N ILE A 86 -0.04 -5.21 4.80
CA ILE A 86 -0.99 -4.22 5.34
C ILE A 86 -0.71 -3.96 6.82
N CYS A 87 -0.62 -5.01 7.65
CA CYS A 87 -0.37 -4.85 9.08
C CYS A 87 0.95 -4.12 9.36
N GLU A 88 2.00 -4.45 8.61
CA GLU A 88 3.32 -3.82 8.77
C GLU A 88 3.29 -2.34 8.34
N TYR A 89 2.59 -2.03 7.24
CA TYR A 89 2.45 -0.66 6.79
C TYR A 89 1.64 0.19 7.79
N GLN A 90 0.53 -0.34 8.31
CA GLN A 90 -0.26 0.35 9.33
C GLN A 90 0.55 0.63 10.59
N ARG A 91 1.30 -0.37 11.08
CA ARG A 91 2.20 -0.19 12.22
C ARG A 91 3.26 0.88 11.96
N HIS A 92 3.86 0.87 10.76
CA HIS A 92 4.84 1.88 10.36
C HIS A 92 4.25 3.30 10.34
N LEU A 93 2.99 3.45 9.93
CA LEU A 93 2.27 4.72 10.01
C LEU A 93 2.01 5.16 11.45
N GLU A 94 1.61 4.25 12.34
CA GLU A 94 1.39 4.53 13.76
C GLU A 94 2.69 4.96 14.46
N GLU A 95 3.80 4.28 14.18
CA GLU A 95 5.12 4.64 14.67
C GLU A 95 5.53 6.03 14.18
N SER A 96 5.32 6.32 12.89
CA SER A 96 5.62 7.63 12.29
C SER A 96 4.71 8.75 12.81
N ASP A 97 3.42 8.48 13.07
CA ASP A 97 2.48 9.44 13.68
C ASP A 97 2.84 9.74 15.14
N SER A 98 3.31 8.73 15.88
CA SER A 98 3.73 8.89 17.27
C SER A 98 4.98 9.78 17.41
N LEU A 99 5.91 9.73 16.45
CA LEU A 99 7.08 10.60 16.36
C LEU A 99 6.71 12.05 16.05
N ILE A 100 5.72 12.27 15.17
CA ILE A 100 5.19 13.62 14.87
C ILE A 100 4.52 14.21 16.12
N ARG A 101 3.72 13.41 16.84
CA ARG A 101 2.98 13.86 18.04
C ARG A 101 3.91 14.15 19.24
N SER A 102 5.03 13.46 19.36
CA SER A 102 6.00 13.66 20.46
C SER A 102 7.00 14.80 20.22
N GLY A 103 7.15 15.28 18.98
CA GLY A 103 7.99 16.43 18.63
C GLY A 103 7.40 17.81 18.95
N GLY A 104 6.10 17.90 19.26
CA GLY A 104 5.39 19.17 19.45
C GLY A 104 5.53 19.85 20.82
N ARG A 105 6.40 19.35 21.72
CA ARG A 105 6.50 19.88 23.10
C ARG A 105 7.87 20.45 23.43
N ARG A 106 8.41 21.35 22.59
CA ARG A 106 9.55 22.20 22.97
C ARG A 106 9.42 23.61 22.40
N ALA A 107 9.55 24.56 23.33
CA ALA A 107 9.83 25.99 23.14
C ALA A 107 8.64 26.96 23.10
N GLU A 108 7.96 27.14 24.25
CA GLU A 108 7.54 28.48 24.68
C GLU A 108 7.98 28.66 26.13
N GLY A 109 8.94 29.56 26.35
CA GLY A 109 9.48 29.83 27.68
C GLY A 109 10.84 30.52 27.64
N GLN A 110 10.86 31.79 27.26
CA GLN A 110 11.67 32.80 27.96
C GLN A 110 11.09 34.21 27.75
#